data_AF-A0A847YW95-F1
#
_entry.id   AF-A0A847YW95-F1
#
_cell.length_a   1.000
_cell.length_b   1.000
_cell.length_c   1.000
_cell.angle_alpha   90.00
_cell.angle_beta   90.00
_cell.angle_gamma   90.00
#
_symmetry.space_group_name_H-M   'P 1'
#
loop_
_entity.id
_entity.type
_entity.pdbx_description
1 polymer ?
#
loop_
_entity_poly.entity_id
_entity_poly.type
_entity_poly.pdbx_seq_one_letter_code
_entity_poly.pdbx_strand_id
1 'polypeptide(L)'
;MGNATYSSAGQLSPLLNDPYYWTIGVGTKIFLGGTVGAVTWRGTQHDPNAPRGDNGVVRSGAGTIAVTGDMKQMSAQFIKGASITGYGCSLMVGLGIPIPILNEDMAFFTGVSDDQIFCQVVDYGYDYPNAIGRVIAEVSYAQLKSGFIEIGGKRIPTAPLSSYPMAKKIATILKDWIKASQFTLGQPQILLPSVPYDKRHE
;
A
#
# COMPACT_ATOMS: atom_id res chain seq x y z
N MET A 1 -24.62 8.20 1.30
CA MET A 1 -23.24 8.11 1.80
C MET A 1 -23.11 8.94 3.05
N GLY A 2 -22.76 8.30 4.19
CA GLY A 2 -22.55 8.99 5.46
C GLY A 2 -21.08 9.28 5.77
N ASN A 3 -20.17 8.43 5.28
CA ASN A 3 -18.72 8.53 5.46
C ASN A 3 -17.99 7.77 4.33
N ALA A 4 -16.70 8.02 4.19
CA ALA A 4 -15.80 7.26 3.34
C ALA A 4 -14.59 6.80 4.15
N THR A 5 -14.24 5.53 4.05
CA THR A 5 -13.01 4.99 4.66
C THR A 5 -11.99 4.67 3.59
N TYR A 6 -10.71 4.77 3.93
CA TYR A 6 -9.62 4.47 3.00
C TYR A 6 -8.47 3.79 3.73
N SER A 7 -7.67 3.01 3.01
CA SER A 7 -6.48 2.34 3.54
C SER A 7 -5.27 2.67 2.65
N SER A 8 -4.07 2.42 3.16
CA SER A 8 -2.75 2.77 2.62
C SER A 8 -2.13 4.00 3.28
N ALA A 9 -0.79 4.05 3.26
CA ALA A 9 0.00 5.18 3.73
C ALA A 9 0.15 6.29 2.66
N GLY A 10 -0.52 6.17 1.50
CA GLY A 10 -0.37 7.11 0.39
C GLY A 10 1.07 7.12 -0.12
N GLN A 11 1.70 8.29 -0.16
CA GLN A 11 3.11 8.47 -0.58
C GLN A 11 4.14 7.60 0.16
N LEU A 12 3.82 7.06 1.35
CA LEU A 12 4.72 6.13 2.08
C LEU A 12 4.43 4.65 1.80
N SER A 13 3.48 4.33 0.92
CA SER A 13 3.09 2.95 0.65
C SER A 13 4.13 2.26 -0.26
N PRO A 14 4.76 1.15 0.17
CA PRO A 14 5.80 0.52 -0.63
C PRO A 14 5.31 0.03 -2.01
N LEU A 15 4.09 -0.54 -2.08
CA LEU A 15 3.54 -1.05 -3.33
C LEU A 15 3.07 0.05 -4.29
N LEU A 16 2.79 1.26 -3.80
CA LEU A 16 2.53 2.41 -4.68
C LEU A 16 3.83 3.02 -5.22
N ASN A 17 4.92 2.88 -4.47
CA ASN A 17 6.26 3.35 -4.84
C ASN A 17 7.07 2.32 -5.64
N ASP A 18 6.60 1.08 -5.75
CA ASP A 18 7.11 0.05 -6.66
C ASP A 18 5.96 -0.52 -7.53
N PRO A 19 5.39 0.33 -8.42
CA PRO A 19 4.13 0.03 -9.12
C PRO A 19 4.19 -1.13 -10.13
N TYR A 20 5.41 -1.54 -10.49
CA TYR A 20 5.69 -2.65 -11.40
C TYR A 20 6.42 -3.82 -10.70
N TYR A 21 6.53 -3.78 -9.37
CA TYR A 21 7.11 -4.85 -8.54
C TYR A 21 8.56 -5.22 -8.95
N TRP A 22 9.35 -4.23 -9.33
CA TRP A 22 10.75 -4.43 -9.74
C TRP A 22 11.67 -4.78 -8.58
N THR A 23 11.33 -4.30 -7.37
CA THR A 23 12.15 -4.47 -6.16
C THR A 23 11.49 -5.37 -5.12
N ILE A 24 10.16 -5.47 -5.15
CA ILE A 24 9.36 -6.29 -4.23
C ILE A 24 9.03 -7.62 -4.89
N GLY A 25 9.56 -8.71 -4.33
CA GLY A 25 9.25 -10.07 -4.75
C GLY A 25 9.55 -11.09 -3.66
N VAL A 26 9.43 -12.37 -4.00
CA VAL A 26 9.68 -13.46 -3.05
C VAL A 26 11.11 -13.38 -2.54
N GLY A 27 11.28 -13.47 -1.23
CA GLY A 27 12.59 -13.34 -0.57
C GLY A 27 13.01 -11.90 -0.25
N THR A 28 12.27 -10.87 -0.68
CA THR A 28 12.53 -9.49 -0.24
C THR A 28 12.37 -9.41 1.28
N LYS A 29 13.43 -8.98 1.98
CA LYS A 29 13.41 -8.72 3.43
C LYS A 29 12.54 -7.50 3.71
N ILE A 30 11.76 -7.58 4.78
CA ILE A 30 10.82 -6.51 5.17
C ILE A 30 10.87 -6.26 6.68
N PHE A 31 10.46 -5.07 7.09
CA PHE A 31 9.99 -4.83 8.44
C PHE A 31 8.61 -5.46 8.59
N LEU A 32 8.43 -6.33 9.59
CA LEU A 32 7.15 -6.96 9.90
C LEU A 32 6.95 -7.03 11.41
N GLY A 33 5.96 -6.30 11.93
CA GLY A 33 5.58 -6.37 13.34
C GLY A 33 6.66 -5.92 14.34
N GLY A 34 7.68 -5.15 13.91
CA GLY A 34 8.81 -4.78 14.78
C GLY A 34 10.03 -5.68 14.68
N THR A 35 10.00 -6.69 13.82
CA THR A 35 11.14 -7.57 13.52
C THR A 35 11.36 -7.69 12.01
N VAL A 36 12.31 -8.51 11.60
CA VAL A 36 12.54 -8.87 10.20
C VAL A 36 11.57 -9.97 9.78
N GLY A 37 10.88 -9.76 8.67
CA GLY A 37 10.14 -10.78 7.94
C GLY A 37 10.61 -10.87 6.49
N ALA A 38 9.89 -11.65 5.70
CA ALA A 38 10.11 -11.73 4.26
C ALA A 38 8.78 -11.80 3.50
N VAL A 39 8.79 -11.32 2.26
CA VAL A 39 7.75 -11.63 1.27
C VAL A 39 7.92 -13.09 0.86
N THR A 40 6.86 -13.87 0.99
CA THR A 40 6.89 -15.32 0.69
C THR A 40 6.17 -15.67 -0.59
N TRP A 41 5.20 -14.86 -1.02
CA TRP A 41 4.52 -15.04 -2.30
C TRP A 41 3.72 -13.80 -2.72
N ARG A 42 3.03 -13.87 -3.87
CA ARG A 42 1.91 -12.95 -4.16
C ARG A 42 0.72 -13.29 -3.27
N GLY A 43 -0.02 -12.26 -2.86
CA GLY A 43 -1.29 -12.46 -2.15
C GLY A 43 -2.40 -12.93 -3.09
N THR A 44 -3.52 -13.37 -2.53
CA THR A 44 -4.65 -13.94 -3.29
C THR A 44 -5.33 -12.92 -4.21
N GLN A 45 -5.35 -11.65 -3.82
CA GLN A 45 -5.92 -10.54 -4.59
C GLN A 45 -4.89 -9.83 -5.47
N HIS A 46 -3.74 -10.47 -5.75
CA HIS A 46 -2.72 -9.87 -6.59
C HIS A 46 -3.21 -9.78 -8.05
N ASP A 47 -3.39 -8.57 -8.54
CA ASP A 47 -3.76 -8.25 -9.91
C ASP A 47 -2.76 -7.24 -10.52
N PRO A 48 -1.87 -7.68 -11.42
CA PRO A 48 -0.93 -6.78 -12.06
C PRO A 48 -1.56 -5.91 -13.14
N ASN A 49 -2.76 -6.25 -13.64
CA ASN A 49 -3.39 -5.61 -14.80
C ASN A 49 -4.22 -4.38 -14.45
N ALA A 50 -4.26 -3.99 -13.18
CA ALA A 50 -4.94 -2.79 -12.73
C ALA A 50 -4.50 -1.55 -13.55
N PRO A 51 -5.44 -0.66 -13.92
CA PRO A 51 -5.11 0.58 -14.61
C PRO A 51 -4.10 1.41 -13.83
N ARG A 52 -3.15 2.02 -14.54
CA ARG A 52 -2.12 2.91 -13.97
C ARG A 52 -2.24 4.31 -14.58
N GLY A 53 -1.91 5.32 -13.79
CA GLY A 53 -1.73 6.68 -14.29
C GLY A 53 -0.41 6.84 -15.04
N ASP A 54 -0.18 8.03 -15.59
CA ASP A 54 1.07 8.35 -16.32
C ASP A 54 2.29 8.33 -15.39
N ASN A 55 2.08 8.53 -14.09
CA ASN A 55 3.10 8.36 -13.05
C ASN A 55 3.36 6.90 -12.64
N GLY A 56 2.78 5.93 -13.35
CA GLY A 56 2.89 4.49 -13.06
C GLY A 56 2.03 4.00 -11.89
N VAL A 57 1.51 4.89 -11.05
CA VAL A 57 0.74 4.49 -9.85
C VAL A 57 -0.59 3.85 -10.25
N VAL A 58 -0.91 2.73 -9.61
CA VAL A 58 -2.17 2.00 -9.82
C VAL A 58 -3.37 2.82 -9.33
N ARG A 59 -4.47 2.80 -10.08
CA ARG A 59 -5.71 3.57 -9.79
C ARG A 59 -6.78 2.74 -9.07
N SER A 60 -6.54 1.45 -8.88
CA SER A 60 -7.44 0.49 -8.20
C SER A 60 -6.63 -0.52 -7.39
N GLY A 61 -7.32 -1.47 -6.74
CA GLY A 61 -6.66 -2.63 -6.14
C GLY A 61 -5.82 -3.37 -7.19
N ALA A 62 -4.57 -3.66 -6.82
CA ALA A 62 -3.57 -4.23 -7.73
C ALA A 62 -2.64 -5.20 -7.00
N GLY A 63 -1.50 -4.72 -6.51
CA GLY A 63 -0.50 -5.53 -5.84
C GLY A 63 -0.97 -6.01 -4.47
N THR A 64 -1.00 -7.32 -4.29
CA THR A 64 -1.10 -7.96 -2.97
C THR A 64 0.11 -8.87 -2.76
N ILE A 65 0.64 -8.91 -1.55
CA ILE A 65 1.77 -9.75 -1.14
C ILE A 65 1.38 -10.66 0.02
N ALA A 66 1.98 -11.86 0.05
CA ALA A 66 1.98 -12.73 1.21
C ALA A 66 3.34 -12.59 1.91
N VAL A 67 3.31 -12.54 3.25
CA VAL A 67 4.51 -12.31 4.06
C VAL A 67 4.58 -13.32 5.21
N THR A 68 5.78 -13.56 5.72
CA THR A 68 6.01 -14.45 6.86
C THR A 68 7.08 -13.87 7.77
N GLY A 69 6.91 -14.08 9.08
CA GLY A 69 7.87 -13.69 10.10
C GLY A 69 7.57 -14.35 11.44
N ASP A 70 8.51 -14.27 12.39
CA ASP A 70 8.36 -14.86 13.72
C ASP A 70 7.57 -13.95 14.65
N MET A 71 6.31 -14.32 14.92
CA MET A 71 5.43 -13.56 15.80
C MET A 71 5.92 -13.49 17.25
N LYS A 72 6.76 -14.44 17.71
CA LYS A 72 7.32 -14.42 19.07
C LYS A 72 8.29 -13.25 19.29
N GLN A 73 8.89 -12.74 18.21
CA GLN A 73 9.81 -11.60 18.23
C GLN A 73 9.10 -10.27 17.93
N MET A 74 7.82 -10.30 17.58
CA MET A 74 7.06 -9.10 17.22
C MET A 74 6.65 -8.29 18.45
N SER A 75 6.53 -6.98 18.26
CA SER A 75 6.08 -6.06 19.29
C SER A 75 4.58 -5.80 19.17
N ALA A 76 3.87 -5.86 20.31
CA ALA A 76 2.46 -5.47 20.43
C ALA A 76 2.18 -4.01 20.04
N GLN A 77 3.22 -3.19 19.84
CA GLN A 77 3.08 -1.85 19.27
C GLN A 77 2.65 -1.88 17.79
N PHE A 78 3.08 -2.89 17.04
CA PHE A 78 2.83 -3.02 15.60
C PHE A 78 1.82 -4.12 15.26
N ILE A 79 1.36 -4.88 16.25
CA ILE A 79 0.41 -5.97 16.11
C ILE A 79 -0.82 -5.64 16.95
N LYS A 80 -1.97 -5.43 16.30
CA LYS A 80 -3.25 -5.15 16.98
C LYS A 80 -4.35 -6.05 16.45
N GLY A 81 -5.05 -6.74 17.36
CA GLY A 81 -6.29 -7.42 17.03
C GLY A 81 -7.36 -6.40 16.63
N ALA A 82 -8.16 -6.73 15.64
CA ALA A 82 -9.27 -5.93 15.15
C ALA A 82 -10.50 -6.82 14.93
N SER A 83 -11.68 -6.21 14.97
CA SER A 83 -12.93 -6.82 14.51
C SER A 83 -13.50 -5.90 13.46
N ILE A 84 -13.58 -6.37 12.22
CA ILE A 84 -14.06 -5.58 11.08
C ILE A 84 -15.39 -6.19 10.64
N THR A 85 -16.45 -5.39 10.65
CA THR A 85 -17.78 -5.83 10.20
C THR A 85 -17.70 -6.41 8.78
N GLY A 86 -18.25 -7.60 8.57
CA GLY A 86 -18.19 -8.34 7.30
C GLY A 86 -16.92 -9.17 7.09
N TYR A 87 -15.82 -8.86 7.80
CA TYR A 87 -14.56 -9.61 7.74
C TYR A 87 -14.29 -10.44 9.01
N GLY A 88 -14.90 -10.08 10.14
CA GLY A 88 -14.74 -10.77 11.42
C GLY A 88 -13.42 -10.47 12.11
N CYS A 89 -12.90 -11.48 12.82
CA CYS A 89 -11.62 -11.39 13.53
C CYS A 89 -10.48 -11.09 12.54
N SER A 90 -9.80 -9.98 12.76
CA SER A 90 -8.82 -9.39 11.86
C SER A 90 -7.55 -9.00 12.61
N LEU A 91 -6.46 -8.76 11.88
CA LEU A 91 -5.20 -8.33 12.45
C LEU A 91 -4.65 -7.12 11.69
N MET A 92 -4.37 -6.04 12.43
CA MET A 92 -3.63 -4.90 11.93
C MET A 92 -2.14 -5.14 12.19
N VAL A 93 -1.35 -5.13 11.13
CA VAL A 93 0.09 -5.47 11.16
C VAL A 93 0.90 -4.30 10.61
N GLY A 94 1.87 -3.83 11.38
CA GLY A 94 2.88 -2.88 10.91
C GLY A 94 3.83 -3.55 9.93
N LEU A 95 3.90 -3.02 8.72
CA LEU A 95 4.72 -3.53 7.63
C LEU A 95 5.46 -2.37 6.97
N GLY A 96 6.73 -2.59 6.62
CA GLY A 96 7.54 -1.64 5.86
C GLY A 96 8.50 -2.38 4.94
N ILE A 97 8.69 -1.87 3.73
CA ILE A 97 9.60 -2.45 2.74
C ILE A 97 10.52 -1.33 2.25
N PRO A 98 11.84 -1.49 2.32
CA PRO A 98 12.75 -0.50 1.76
C PRO A 98 12.76 -0.65 0.23
N ILE A 99 12.65 0.48 -0.47
CA ILE A 99 12.69 0.51 -1.94
C ILE A 99 14.09 0.98 -2.36
N PRO A 100 14.95 0.10 -2.91
CA PRO A 100 16.24 0.51 -3.45
C PRO A 100 16.04 1.33 -4.73
N ILE A 101 16.72 2.47 -4.83
CA ILE A 101 16.70 3.31 -6.04
C ILE A 101 17.74 2.75 -7.02
N LEU A 102 17.27 1.96 -7.98
CA LEU A 102 18.13 1.23 -8.93
C LEU A 102 18.43 2.02 -10.22
N ASN A 103 17.53 2.93 -10.59
CA ASN A 103 17.58 3.74 -11.80
C ASN A 103 16.71 5.01 -11.64
N GLU A 104 16.69 5.86 -12.67
CA GLU A 104 15.89 7.08 -12.71
C GLU A 104 14.37 6.82 -12.61
N ASP A 105 13.88 5.73 -13.19
CA ASP A 105 12.46 5.36 -13.15
C ASP A 105 12.02 5.02 -11.72
N MET A 106 12.83 4.27 -10.96
CA MET A 106 12.57 4.02 -9.54
C MET A 106 12.60 5.32 -8.72
N ALA A 107 13.47 6.27 -9.06
CA ALA A 107 13.48 7.58 -8.42
C ALA A 107 12.18 8.37 -8.73
N PHE A 108 11.70 8.27 -9.98
CA PHE A 108 10.43 8.87 -10.40
C PHE A 108 9.22 8.25 -9.67
N PHE A 109 9.12 6.91 -9.62
CA PHE A 109 8.01 6.22 -8.94
C PHE A 109 7.98 6.47 -7.43
N THR A 110 9.14 6.68 -6.80
CA THR A 110 9.24 6.98 -5.37
C THR A 110 9.06 8.46 -5.01
N GLY A 111 8.96 9.32 -6.02
CA GLY A 111 8.80 10.77 -5.88
C GLY A 111 7.35 11.26 -5.85
N VAL A 112 6.35 10.36 -5.85
CA VAL A 112 4.93 10.73 -6.01
C VAL A 112 4.32 11.24 -4.71
N SER A 113 3.65 12.40 -4.77
CA SER A 113 2.94 13.01 -3.64
C SER A 113 1.48 12.55 -3.53
N ASP A 114 0.86 12.73 -2.36
CA ASP A 114 -0.51 12.28 -2.08
C ASP A 114 -1.58 12.87 -3.02
N ASP A 115 -1.35 14.04 -3.61
CA ASP A 115 -2.24 14.69 -4.59
C ASP A 115 -2.15 14.07 -6.00
N GLN A 116 -1.12 13.27 -6.25
CA GLN A 116 -0.89 12.52 -7.50
C GLN A 116 -1.27 11.04 -7.38
N ILE A 117 -1.68 10.58 -6.21
CA ILE A 117 -2.14 9.21 -5.97
C ILE A 117 -3.67 9.23 -5.95
N PHE A 118 -4.29 8.62 -6.95
CA PHE A 118 -5.73 8.57 -7.11
C PHE A 118 -6.29 7.18 -6.80
N CYS A 119 -7.51 7.13 -6.26
CA CYS A 119 -8.24 5.89 -6.02
C CYS A 119 -9.74 6.06 -6.27
N GLN A 120 -10.40 4.95 -6.57
CA GLN A 120 -11.84 4.90 -6.79
C GLN A 120 -12.63 4.89 -5.48
N VAL A 121 -13.73 5.63 -5.46
CA VAL A 121 -14.76 5.57 -4.41
C VAL A 121 -15.83 4.57 -4.83
N VAL A 122 -16.04 3.55 -4.00
CA VAL A 122 -16.99 2.45 -4.23
C VAL A 122 -18.00 2.36 -3.08
N ASP A 123 -19.22 1.92 -3.37
CA ASP A 123 -20.25 1.74 -2.35
C ASP A 123 -20.15 0.36 -1.69
N TYR A 124 -19.67 0.32 -0.45
CA TYR A 124 -19.63 -0.88 0.37
C TYR A 124 -21.00 -1.31 0.95
N GLY A 125 -22.01 -0.44 0.89
CA GLY A 125 -23.34 -0.72 1.43
C GLY A 125 -24.22 -1.55 0.49
N TYR A 126 -24.26 -1.19 -0.80
CA TYR A 126 -25.08 -1.88 -1.79
C TYR A 126 -24.28 -2.45 -2.96
N ASP A 127 -23.41 -1.66 -3.61
CA ASP A 127 -22.75 -2.10 -4.84
C ASP A 127 -21.78 -3.27 -4.61
N TYR A 128 -20.92 -3.18 -3.59
CA TYR A 128 -19.92 -4.19 -3.30
C TYR A 128 -20.52 -5.57 -2.96
N PRO A 129 -21.51 -5.71 -2.05
CA PRO A 129 -22.16 -7.00 -1.79
C PRO A 129 -22.89 -7.61 -3.00
N ASN A 130 -23.34 -6.78 -3.94
CA ASN A 130 -24.04 -7.22 -5.15
C ASN A 130 -23.11 -7.39 -6.37
N ALA A 131 -21.78 -7.34 -6.17
CA ALA A 131 -20.78 -7.44 -7.23
C ALA A 131 -20.98 -6.39 -8.36
N ILE A 132 -21.48 -5.21 -8.02
CA ILE A 132 -21.66 -4.10 -8.94
C ILE A 132 -20.35 -3.29 -8.97
N GLY A 133 -19.61 -3.35 -10.09
CA GLY A 133 -18.32 -2.68 -10.28
C GLY A 133 -18.41 -1.18 -10.55
N ARG A 134 -19.41 -0.48 -9.99
CA ARG A 134 -19.62 0.95 -10.26
C ARG A 134 -18.66 1.80 -9.45
N VAL A 135 -17.98 2.70 -10.16
CA VAL A 135 -17.16 3.77 -9.58
C VAL A 135 -18.04 4.99 -9.36
N ILE A 136 -18.08 5.50 -8.13
CA ILE A 136 -18.86 6.69 -7.77
C ILE A 136 -18.11 7.98 -8.12
N ALA A 137 -16.82 8.00 -7.82
CA ALA A 137 -15.91 9.12 -8.04
C ALA A 137 -14.45 8.62 -8.00
N GLU A 138 -13.52 9.42 -8.51
CA GLU A 138 -12.08 9.26 -8.31
C GLU A 138 -11.60 10.41 -7.43
N VAL A 139 -10.81 10.11 -6.40
CA VAL A 139 -10.29 11.10 -5.43
C VAL A 139 -8.81 10.86 -5.16
N SER A 140 -8.07 11.91 -4.78
CA SER A 140 -6.66 11.80 -4.40
C SER A 140 -6.46 11.49 -2.91
N TYR A 141 -5.32 10.91 -2.56
CA TYR A 141 -4.96 10.70 -1.15
C TYR A 141 -4.81 12.02 -0.38
N ALA A 142 -4.46 13.13 -1.04
CA ALA A 142 -4.44 14.45 -0.43
C ALA A 142 -5.85 14.88 0.00
N GLN A 143 -6.87 14.67 -0.85
CA GLN A 143 -8.26 14.95 -0.50
C GLN A 143 -8.72 14.04 0.65
N LEU A 144 -8.42 12.74 0.60
CA LEU A 144 -8.75 11.80 1.67
C LEU A 144 -8.12 12.19 3.01
N LYS A 145 -6.85 12.62 3.01
CA LYS A 145 -6.12 13.07 4.19
C LYS A 145 -6.58 14.44 4.73
N SER A 146 -7.32 15.22 3.94
CA SER A 146 -7.92 16.49 4.40
C SER A 146 -9.05 16.30 5.41
N GLY A 147 -9.60 15.07 5.51
CA GLY A 147 -10.70 14.72 6.39
C GLY A 147 -12.09 14.79 5.75
N PHE A 148 -12.20 15.32 4.52
CA PHE A 148 -13.46 15.36 3.77
C PHE A 148 -13.24 15.27 2.25
N ILE A 149 -14.22 14.72 1.54
CA ILE A 149 -14.32 14.73 0.07
C ILE A 149 -15.68 15.26 -0.37
N GLU A 150 -15.78 15.79 -1.60
CA GLU A 150 -17.04 16.24 -2.19
C GLU A 150 -17.48 15.27 -3.28
N ILE A 151 -18.69 14.72 -3.13
CA ILE A 151 -19.30 13.81 -4.10
C ILE A 151 -20.76 14.20 -4.29
N GLY A 152 -21.15 14.50 -5.53
CA GLY A 152 -22.52 14.90 -5.87
C GLY A 152 -23.00 16.13 -5.09
N GLY A 153 -22.12 17.12 -4.89
CA GLY A 153 -22.42 18.34 -4.12
C GLY A 153 -22.56 18.15 -2.62
N LYS A 154 -22.23 16.96 -2.09
CA LYS A 154 -22.25 16.66 -0.65
C LYS A 154 -20.84 16.52 -0.12
N ARG A 155 -20.59 17.14 1.03
CA ARG A 155 -19.35 16.98 1.80
C ARG A 155 -19.44 15.72 2.65
N ILE A 156 -18.51 14.79 2.44
CA ILE A 156 -18.49 13.46 3.07
C ILE A 156 -17.23 13.35 3.92
N PRO A 157 -17.34 13.00 5.23
CA PRO A 157 -16.18 12.82 6.09
C PRO A 157 -15.37 11.59 5.67
N THR A 158 -14.05 11.72 5.71
CA THR A 158 -13.11 10.64 5.41
C THR A 158 -12.38 10.16 6.66
N ALA A 159 -12.13 8.86 6.76
CA ALA A 159 -11.38 8.28 7.88
C ALA A 159 -10.40 7.20 7.41
N PRO A 160 -9.11 7.26 7.81
CA PRO A 160 -8.14 6.22 7.47
C PRO A 160 -8.36 4.96 8.32
N LEU A 161 -8.28 3.80 7.69
CA LEU A 161 -8.19 2.49 8.35
C LEU A 161 -6.75 2.16 8.76
N SER A 162 -5.76 2.65 8.01
CA SER A 162 -4.33 2.48 8.30
C SER A 162 -3.74 3.71 8.99
N SER A 163 -2.89 3.50 10.00
CA SER A 163 -2.29 4.59 10.76
C SER A 163 -1.07 5.21 10.05
N TYR A 164 -1.23 6.44 9.55
CA TYR A 164 -0.13 7.20 8.94
C TYR A 164 1.01 7.57 9.91
N PRO A 165 0.75 7.97 11.18
CA PRO A 165 1.80 8.15 12.18
C PRO A 165 2.63 6.88 12.41
N MET A 166 1.98 5.71 12.40
CA MET A 166 2.69 4.44 12.50
C MET A 166 3.52 4.13 11.26
N ALA A 167 3.02 4.42 10.06
CA ALA A 167 3.79 4.29 8.83
C ALA A 167 5.08 5.14 8.86
N LYS A 168 5.00 6.40 9.31
CA LYS A 168 6.18 7.25 9.52
C LYS A 168 7.16 6.66 10.54
N LYS A 169 6.64 6.12 11.65
CA LYS A 169 7.47 5.47 12.68
C LYS A 169 8.21 4.25 12.12
N ILE A 170 7.52 3.41 11.36
CA ILE A 170 8.11 2.23 10.70
C ILE A 170 9.20 2.66 9.71
N ALA A 171 8.93 3.67 8.86
CA ALA A 171 9.91 4.18 7.92
C ALA A 171 11.18 4.69 8.61
N THR A 172 11.05 5.41 9.72
CA THR A 172 12.21 5.86 10.51
C THR A 172 12.99 4.69 11.10
N ILE A 173 12.32 3.72 11.73
CA ILE A 173 12.99 2.54 12.33
C ILE A 173 13.75 1.75 11.26
N LEU A 174 13.10 1.49 10.12
CA LEU A 174 13.71 0.73 9.03
C LEU A 174 14.91 1.48 8.45
N LYS A 175 14.82 2.80 8.28
CA LYS A 175 15.96 3.65 7.89
C LYS A 175 17.12 3.51 8.87
N ASP A 176 16.84 3.55 10.18
CA ASP A 176 17.88 3.48 11.21
C ASP A 176 18.55 2.09 11.24
N TRP A 177 17.79 0.99 11.08
CA TRP A 177 18.34 -0.36 10.95
C TRP A 177 19.26 -0.51 9.74
N ILE A 178 18.89 0.08 8.60
CA ILE A 178 19.71 0.07 7.39
C ILE A 178 21.00 0.85 7.62
N LYS A 179 20.92 2.06 8.19
CA LYS A 179 22.11 2.88 8.50
C LYS A 179 23.05 2.22 9.51
N ALA A 180 22.52 1.43 10.43
CA ALA A 180 23.29 0.68 11.42
C ALA A 180 23.81 -0.67 10.89
N SER A 181 23.62 -1.00 9.61
CA SER A 181 23.98 -2.31 9.02
C SER A 181 23.29 -3.51 9.70
N GLN A 182 22.19 -3.27 10.42
CA GLN A 182 21.37 -4.30 11.06
C GLN A 182 20.30 -4.87 10.11
N PHE A 183 20.06 -4.18 9.01
CA PHE A 183 19.14 -4.60 7.96
C PHE A 183 19.82 -4.48 6.59
N THR A 184 19.87 -5.58 5.86
CA THR A 184 20.44 -5.65 4.51
C THR A 184 19.36 -5.55 3.45
N LEU A 185 19.62 -4.76 2.42
CA LEU A 185 18.81 -4.75 1.20
C LEU A 185 19.16 -6.00 0.38
N GLY A 186 18.18 -6.55 -0.32
CA GLY A 186 18.36 -7.77 -1.11
C GLY A 186 17.50 -7.74 -2.37
N GLN A 187 17.97 -8.43 -3.39
CA GLN A 187 17.21 -8.64 -4.62
C GLN A 187 16.12 -9.71 -4.38
N PRO A 188 14.90 -9.53 -4.91
CA PRO A 188 13.91 -10.59 -4.92
C PRO A 188 14.44 -11.83 -5.63
N GLN A 189 14.20 -13.00 -5.04
CA GLN A 189 14.59 -14.30 -5.59
C GLN A 189 13.63 -14.75 -6.70
N ILE A 190 12.36 -14.35 -6.59
CA ILE A 190 11.33 -14.56 -7.63
C ILE A 190 10.53 -13.27 -7.73
N LEU A 191 10.40 -12.73 -8.94
CA LEU A 191 9.59 -11.55 -9.20
C LEU A 191 8.10 -11.88 -9.08
N LEU A 192 7.32 -10.91 -8.61
CA LEU A 192 5.85 -11.02 -8.65
C LEU A 192 5.38 -10.86 -10.10
N PRO A 193 4.21 -11.44 -10.47
CA PRO A 193 3.58 -11.15 -11.75
C PRO A 193 3.45 -9.63 -11.95
N SER A 194 3.78 -9.14 -13.13
CA SER A 194 3.75 -7.72 -13.45
C SER A 194 3.32 -7.51 -14.89
N VAL A 195 3.17 -6.25 -15.27
CA VAL A 195 2.92 -5.81 -16.65
C VAL A 195 4.14 -5.05 -17.18
N PRO A 196 4.35 -4.99 -18.50
CA PRO A 196 5.42 -4.17 -19.07
C PRO A 196 5.30 -2.71 -18.66
N TYR A 197 6.43 -2.09 -18.35
CA TYR A 197 6.53 -0.64 -18.24
C TYR A 197 6.84 -0.09 -19.62
N ASP A 198 5.92 0.73 -20.14
CA ASP A 198 6.12 1.45 -21.40
C ASP A 198 6.45 2.90 -21.04
N LYS A 199 7.71 3.30 -21.27
CA LYS A 199 8.16 4.69 -21.19
C LYS A 199 7.49 5.47 -22.33
N ARG A 200 6.20 5.75 -22.18
CA ARG A 200 5.55 6.80 -22.94
C ARG A 200 6.21 8.08 -22.44
N HIS A 201 7.05 8.71 -23.27
CA HIS A 201 7.89 9.91 -23.06
C HIS A 201 9.40 9.65 -23.07
N GLU A 202 9.92 9.12 -24.18
CA GLU A 202 11.23 9.50 -24.74
C GLU A 202 11.03 9.96 -26.19
#